data_AF-A0A9E4L6B7-F1
#
_entry.id   AF-A0A9E4L6B7-F1
#
_cell.length_a   1.000
_cell.length_b   1.000
_cell.length_c   1.000
_cell.angle_alpha   90.00
_cell.angle_beta   90.00
_cell.angle_gamma   90.00
#
_symmetry.space_group_name_H-M   'P 1'
#
loop_
_entity.id
_entity.type
_entity.pdbx_description
1 polymer ?
#
loop_
_entity_poly.entity_id
_entity_poly.type
_entity_poly.pdbx_seq_one_letter_code
_entity_poly.pdbx_strand_id
1 'polypeptide(L)'
;MRSDYSASRFRLVAATVLFLLTLCAAPHVWAQATLENPQPDSFQSGIGLISGWACNAQQIEITFNGGPPVEAAYGTSRSDTQATCGDADNGFGLPFNWNLLGDGVHTVQALADGIEFASVTVIVTTLGEEFLRGAGAILPLSDFPDPGATRLLRWSEAQQNLEISVGAAQGGGFSGIPNEAQLENPQPGSFQSGIGIISGWDCASETIEISFDGGPRIEAASGTSRGDTLRVCGDTDNGFGLLFNWNLLGDGPHTVTAYGDGTVFARVTVTVTTLGTEFRQDLSRRETAPDFPEVGTDTRIHWQEAHQNYVISAALATSRLARVHPVITPPAGLRIPPLAPPRSERGPSRLCS
;
A
#
# COMPACT_ATOMS: atom_id res chain seq x y z
N MET A 1 102.43 -33.15 3.50
CA MET A 1 102.87 -31.82 3.01
C MET A 1 101.69 -31.16 2.30
N ARG A 2 101.27 -29.99 2.81
CA ARG A 2 100.38 -28.93 2.27
C ARG A 2 99.09 -29.39 1.57
N SER A 3 97.91 -29.27 2.20
CA SER A 3 97.15 -28.03 2.48
C SER A 3 96.72 -27.33 1.20
N ASP A 4 95.42 -27.34 0.92
CA ASP A 4 94.70 -26.10 0.67
C ASP A 4 93.27 -26.17 1.20
N TYR A 5 92.95 -25.13 1.97
CA TYR A 5 91.69 -24.82 2.60
C TYR A 5 90.74 -24.20 1.57
N SER A 6 89.45 -24.56 1.61
CA SER A 6 88.41 -23.57 1.39
C SER A 6 87.23 -23.86 2.31
N ALA A 7 86.93 -22.85 3.10
CA ALA A 7 86.07 -22.88 4.26
C ALA A 7 84.63 -22.50 3.90
N SER A 8 83.77 -22.60 4.93
CA SER A 8 82.56 -21.79 5.12
C SER A 8 81.33 -22.31 4.32
N ARG A 9 80.14 -22.56 4.89
CA ARG A 9 79.52 -22.11 6.14
C ARG A 9 78.41 -23.06 6.59
N PHE A 10 78.46 -23.37 7.87
CA PHE A 10 77.35 -23.37 8.84
C PHE A 10 76.10 -22.55 8.42
N ARG A 11 74.89 -23.13 8.59
CA ARG A 11 73.69 -22.53 9.23
C ARG A 11 72.51 -23.48 9.11
N LEU A 12 72.09 -24.08 10.23
CA LEU A 12 70.97 -23.64 11.08
C LEU A 12 69.62 -24.15 10.54
N VAL A 13 69.19 -25.30 11.06
CA VAL A 13 67.82 -25.81 10.93
C VAL A 13 66.93 -24.91 11.79
N ALA A 14 66.21 -23.99 11.15
CA ALA A 14 65.13 -23.24 11.78
C ALA A 14 63.82 -23.73 11.19
N ALA A 15 63.01 -24.37 12.03
CA ALA A 15 61.65 -24.76 11.73
C ALA A 15 60.79 -23.51 11.57
N THR A 16 60.20 -23.33 10.39
CA THR A 16 59.17 -22.32 10.15
C THR A 16 57.93 -23.03 9.65
N VAL A 17 57.02 -23.34 10.58
CA VAL A 17 55.65 -23.74 10.28
C VAL A 17 54.94 -22.49 9.74
N LEU A 18 54.81 -22.40 8.42
CA LEU A 18 54.02 -21.36 7.77
C LEU A 18 52.57 -21.83 7.74
N PHE A 19 51.83 -21.52 8.79
CA PHE A 19 50.37 -21.66 8.83
C PHE A 19 49.78 -20.53 7.98
N LEU A 20 49.63 -20.77 6.67
CA LEU A 20 48.86 -19.91 5.78
C LEU A 20 47.38 -20.09 6.13
N LEU A 21 46.91 -19.30 7.09
CA LEU A 21 45.49 -18.95 7.23
C LEU A 21 45.12 -18.11 5.99
N THR A 22 44.87 -18.78 4.87
CA THR A 22 44.02 -18.23 3.82
C THR A 22 42.61 -18.20 4.37
N LEU A 23 42.26 -17.13 5.09
CA LEU A 23 40.89 -16.66 5.14
C LEU A 23 40.51 -16.38 3.69
N CYS A 24 39.82 -17.34 3.06
CA CYS A 24 38.95 -17.01 1.94
C CYS A 24 37.90 -16.07 2.52
N ALA A 25 38.16 -14.77 2.53
CA ALA A 25 37.09 -13.82 2.35
C ALA A 25 36.49 -14.19 1.01
N ALA A 26 35.37 -14.92 1.03
CA ALA A 26 34.54 -15.02 -0.15
C ALA A 26 34.36 -13.57 -0.64
N PRO A 27 34.58 -13.26 -1.93
CA PRO A 27 34.09 -12.00 -2.43
C PRO A 27 32.61 -11.98 -2.08
N HIS A 28 32.21 -11.06 -1.19
CA HIS A 28 30.82 -10.66 -1.10
C HIS A 28 30.50 -10.16 -2.51
N VAL A 29 30.02 -11.06 -3.37
CA VAL A 29 29.30 -10.67 -4.57
C VAL A 29 28.17 -9.83 -4.01
N TRP A 30 28.23 -8.52 -4.24
CA TRP A 30 27.15 -7.64 -3.83
C TRP A 30 25.88 -8.25 -4.42
N ALA A 31 24.91 -8.60 -3.57
CA ALA A 31 23.62 -9.08 -4.03
C ALA A 31 23.11 -8.07 -5.05
N GLN A 32 22.93 -8.48 -6.29
CA GLN A 32 22.29 -7.64 -7.28
C GLN A 32 20.83 -7.53 -6.87
N ALA A 33 20.40 -6.34 -6.48
CA ALA A 33 19.08 -6.13 -5.94
C ALA A 33 18.55 -4.75 -6.36
N THR A 34 17.24 -4.64 -6.45
CA THR A 34 16.54 -3.41 -6.83
C THR A 34 15.26 -3.28 -6.01
N LEU A 35 15.05 -2.11 -5.41
CA LEU A 35 13.75 -1.70 -4.90
C LEU A 35 12.98 -1.03 -6.05
N GLU A 36 11.89 -1.66 -6.48
CA GLU A 36 11.09 -1.20 -7.62
C GLU A 36 9.92 -0.33 -7.16
N ASN A 37 9.33 -0.63 -6.01
CA ASN A 37 8.30 0.19 -5.39
C ASN A 37 8.55 0.29 -3.88
N PRO A 38 8.46 1.49 -3.27
CA PRO A 38 8.08 2.76 -3.89
C PRO A 38 9.22 3.41 -4.71
N GLN A 39 8.85 4.29 -5.66
CA GLN A 39 9.80 5.14 -6.37
C GLN A 39 10.28 6.30 -5.47
N PRO A 40 11.51 6.81 -5.65
CA PRO A 40 12.00 7.98 -4.92
C PRO A 40 11.06 9.19 -5.06
N ASP A 41 10.84 9.88 -3.94
CA ASP A 41 10.01 11.08 -3.79
C ASP A 41 8.54 10.90 -4.23
N SER A 42 8.07 9.65 -4.33
CA SER A 42 6.67 9.34 -4.64
C SER A 42 5.72 9.61 -3.46
N PHE A 43 4.46 9.89 -3.79
CA PHE A 43 3.40 10.00 -2.80
C PHE A 43 2.85 8.61 -2.48
N GLN A 44 2.61 8.35 -1.19
CA GLN A 44 2.08 7.07 -0.70
C GLN A 44 0.88 7.33 0.22
N SER A 45 -0.14 6.47 0.10
CA SER A 45 -1.35 6.54 0.91
C SER A 45 -2.07 5.19 0.88
N GLY A 46 -2.83 4.87 1.92
CA GLY A 46 -3.64 3.65 1.97
C GLY A 46 -2.81 2.38 1.99
N ILE A 47 -3.33 1.31 1.38
CA ILE A 47 -2.67 0.00 1.33
C ILE A 47 -1.96 -0.17 -0.02
N GLY A 48 -0.66 -0.47 0.01
CA GLY A 48 0.15 -0.70 -1.19
C GLY A 48 1.10 -1.88 -1.04
N LEU A 49 1.88 -2.14 -2.10
CA LEU A 49 2.94 -3.16 -2.10
C LEU A 49 4.30 -2.48 -2.22
N ILE A 50 5.20 -2.78 -1.27
CA ILE A 50 6.63 -2.51 -1.40
C ILE A 50 7.23 -3.73 -2.09
N SER A 51 7.93 -3.54 -3.21
CA SER A 51 8.34 -4.67 -4.06
C SER A 51 9.65 -4.43 -4.79
N GLY A 52 10.26 -5.52 -5.22
CA GLY A 52 11.47 -5.49 -6.01
C GLY A 52 12.02 -6.88 -6.26
N TRP A 53 13.33 -6.96 -6.47
CA TRP A 53 14.03 -8.23 -6.59
C TRP A 53 15.42 -8.17 -5.98
N ALA A 54 15.93 -9.31 -5.55
CA ALA A 54 17.28 -9.48 -5.04
C ALA A 54 17.82 -10.86 -5.42
N CYS A 55 19.05 -10.95 -5.89
CA CYS A 55 19.70 -12.23 -6.15
C CYS A 55 20.35 -12.77 -4.87
N ASN A 56 20.20 -14.08 -4.61
CA ASN A 56 20.89 -14.81 -3.55
C ASN A 56 20.66 -14.25 -2.13
N ALA A 57 19.47 -13.71 -1.82
CA ALA A 57 19.12 -13.32 -0.46
C ALA A 57 18.58 -14.53 0.32
N GLN A 58 18.81 -14.57 1.63
CA GLN A 58 18.09 -15.49 2.53
C GLN A 58 16.85 -14.83 3.12
N GLN A 59 16.93 -13.53 3.37
CA GLN A 59 15.82 -12.71 3.86
C GLN A 59 15.84 -11.32 3.22
N ILE A 60 14.65 -10.77 3.01
CA ILE A 60 14.46 -9.37 2.63
C ILE A 60 13.72 -8.66 3.75
N GLU A 61 14.28 -7.55 4.22
CA GLU A 61 13.69 -6.74 5.27
C GLU A 61 13.50 -5.31 4.80
N ILE A 62 12.38 -4.72 5.20
CA ILE A 62 12.07 -3.31 4.97
C ILE A 62 12.08 -2.59 6.32
N THR A 63 12.81 -1.49 6.42
CA THR A 63 12.75 -0.60 7.58
C THR A 63 12.17 0.76 7.18
N PHE A 64 11.49 1.39 8.14
CA PHE A 64 10.94 2.72 7.98
C PHE A 64 11.58 3.67 8.98
N ASN A 65 12.23 4.73 8.50
CA ASN A 65 12.86 5.75 9.34
C ASN A 65 13.88 5.18 10.36
N GLY A 66 14.60 4.11 10.00
CA GLY A 66 15.50 3.40 10.90
C GLY A 66 14.80 2.63 12.04
N GLY A 67 13.48 2.43 11.94
CA GLY A 67 12.70 1.60 12.85
C GLY A 67 12.98 0.10 12.71
N PRO A 68 12.24 -0.74 13.46
CA PRO A 68 12.38 -2.19 13.39
C PRO A 68 12.16 -2.72 11.96
N PRO A 69 12.92 -3.74 11.53
CA PRO A 69 12.71 -4.37 10.24
C PRO A 69 11.39 -5.13 10.20
N VAL A 70 10.75 -5.11 9.04
CA VAL A 70 9.60 -5.92 8.69
C VAL A 70 10.02 -6.85 7.57
N GLU A 71 9.87 -8.15 7.78
CA GLU A 71 10.22 -9.17 6.79
C GLU A 71 9.24 -9.13 5.61
N ALA A 72 9.81 -9.08 4.40
CA ALA A 72 9.08 -9.16 3.14
C ALA A 72 9.12 -10.61 2.63
N ALA A 73 8.03 -11.05 2.02
CA ALA A 73 8.01 -12.33 1.32
C ALA A 73 9.00 -12.27 0.16
N TYR A 74 9.81 -13.33 0.00
CA TYR A 74 10.86 -13.43 -1.01
C TYR A 74 10.82 -14.81 -1.68
N GLY A 75 11.27 -14.88 -2.93
CA GLY A 75 11.31 -16.14 -3.70
C GLY A 75 10.26 -16.23 -4.81
N THR A 76 9.51 -15.14 -5.08
CA THR A 76 8.56 -15.16 -6.20
C THR A 76 9.26 -15.18 -7.55
N SER A 77 8.70 -15.94 -8.49
CA SER A 77 9.26 -16.08 -9.82
C SER A 77 9.26 -14.76 -10.61
N ARG A 78 10.43 -14.41 -11.15
CA ARG A 78 10.77 -13.22 -11.93
C ARG A 78 11.69 -13.65 -13.06
N SER A 79 11.10 -14.20 -14.13
CA SER A 79 11.87 -14.72 -15.27
C SER A 79 12.75 -13.67 -15.96
N ASP A 80 12.38 -12.39 -15.86
CA ASP A 80 13.17 -11.26 -16.35
C ASP A 80 14.51 -11.09 -15.63
N THR A 81 14.63 -11.57 -14.38
CA THR A 81 15.87 -11.52 -13.59
C THR A 81 16.83 -12.67 -13.88
N GLN A 82 16.42 -13.68 -14.64
CA GLN A 82 17.19 -14.92 -14.82
C GLN A 82 18.57 -14.72 -15.45
N ALA A 83 18.68 -13.80 -16.41
CA ALA A 83 19.96 -13.47 -17.02
C ALA A 83 20.94 -12.80 -16.03
N THR A 84 20.41 -12.18 -14.97
CA THR A 84 21.16 -11.44 -13.96
C THR A 84 21.47 -12.33 -12.75
N CYS A 85 20.46 -12.97 -12.17
CA CYS A 85 20.59 -13.74 -10.93
C CYS A 85 21.01 -15.21 -11.15
N GLY A 86 20.75 -15.78 -12.34
CA GLY A 86 21.00 -17.19 -12.64
C GLY A 86 19.81 -18.11 -12.38
N ASP A 87 18.75 -17.62 -11.74
CA ASP A 87 17.46 -18.28 -11.50
C ASP A 87 16.31 -17.26 -11.59
N ALA A 88 15.08 -17.69 -11.35
CA ALA A 88 13.92 -16.80 -11.43
C ALA A 88 13.36 -16.40 -10.06
N ASP A 89 13.73 -17.05 -8.96
CA ASP A 89 13.03 -16.94 -7.67
C ASP A 89 13.57 -15.76 -6.86
N ASN A 90 13.57 -14.57 -7.47
CA ASN A 90 14.26 -13.39 -6.97
C ASN A 90 13.33 -12.25 -6.54
N GLY A 91 12.02 -12.38 -6.77
CA GLY A 91 11.05 -11.33 -6.43
C GLY A 91 10.76 -11.26 -4.93
N PHE A 92 10.59 -10.04 -4.41
CA PHE A 92 10.05 -9.82 -3.07
C PHE A 92 8.85 -8.87 -3.08
N GLY A 93 8.00 -9.01 -2.06
CA GLY A 93 6.83 -8.17 -1.84
C GLY A 93 6.44 -8.05 -0.37
N LEU A 94 6.08 -6.84 0.06
CA LEU A 94 5.54 -6.54 1.38
C LEU A 94 4.27 -5.69 1.24
N PRO A 95 3.07 -6.27 1.42
CA PRO A 95 1.85 -5.49 1.60
C PRO A 95 1.99 -4.60 2.83
N PHE A 96 1.73 -3.31 2.68
CA PHE A 96 1.92 -2.36 3.77
C PHE A 96 0.81 -1.29 3.78
N ASN A 97 0.33 -0.99 4.98
CA ASN A 97 -0.59 0.12 5.20
C ASN A 97 0.22 1.39 5.51
N TRP A 98 0.37 2.26 4.51
CA TRP A 98 1.13 3.50 4.62
C TRP A 98 0.61 4.43 5.73
N ASN A 99 -0.67 4.33 6.08
CA ASN A 99 -1.26 5.14 7.14
C ASN A 99 -0.60 4.93 8.52
N LEU A 100 0.06 3.78 8.72
CA LEU A 100 0.80 3.47 9.97
C LEU A 100 2.01 4.39 10.21
N LEU A 101 2.52 5.05 9.16
CA LEU A 101 3.67 5.96 9.28
C LEU A 101 3.26 7.37 9.73
N GLY A 102 1.99 7.74 9.55
CA GLY A 102 1.50 9.11 9.72
C GLY A 102 1.86 10.02 8.55
N ASP A 103 1.47 11.30 8.65
CA ASP A 103 1.76 12.30 7.61
C ASP A 103 3.23 12.71 7.62
N GLY A 104 3.85 12.84 6.45
CA GLY A 104 5.15 13.45 6.31
C GLY A 104 6.09 12.74 5.34
N VAL A 105 7.37 13.10 5.42
CA VAL A 105 8.43 12.46 4.65
C VAL A 105 8.96 11.29 5.46
N HIS A 106 9.05 10.11 4.83
CA HIS A 106 9.60 8.92 5.44
C HIS A 106 10.71 8.32 4.57
N THR A 107 11.65 7.64 5.21
CA THR A 107 12.67 6.84 4.54
C THR A 107 12.25 5.38 4.56
N VAL A 108 12.26 4.75 3.39
CA VAL A 108 12.07 3.30 3.20
C VAL A 108 13.43 2.71 2.83
N GLN A 109 13.96 1.82 3.66
CA GLN A 109 15.23 1.12 3.39
C GLN A 109 14.93 -0.35 3.16
N ALA A 110 15.55 -0.92 2.12
CA ALA A 110 15.46 -2.33 1.81
C ALA A 110 16.81 -2.99 2.07
N LEU A 111 16.79 -4.09 2.82
CA LEU A 111 17.95 -4.85 3.25
C LEU A 111 17.85 -6.28 2.73
N ALA A 112 18.96 -6.82 2.26
CA ALA A 112 19.14 -8.24 1.98
C ALA A 112 20.13 -8.79 3.00
N ASP A 113 19.71 -9.77 3.80
CA ASP A 113 20.53 -10.38 4.86
C ASP A 113 21.18 -9.34 5.80
N GLY A 114 20.40 -8.31 6.16
CA GLY A 114 20.83 -7.19 7.02
C GLY A 114 21.74 -6.16 6.34
N ILE A 115 22.01 -6.28 5.04
CA ILE A 115 22.79 -5.31 4.25
C ILE A 115 21.84 -4.45 3.42
N GLU A 116 21.88 -3.13 3.63
CA GLU A 116 21.11 -2.17 2.83
C GLU A 116 21.54 -2.22 1.35
N PHE A 117 20.57 -2.39 0.45
CA PHE A 117 20.76 -2.28 -0.99
C PHE A 117 19.98 -1.12 -1.62
N ALA A 118 18.98 -0.58 -0.93
CA ALA A 118 18.23 0.59 -1.37
C ALA A 118 17.75 1.43 -0.18
N SER A 119 17.68 2.75 -0.39
CA SER A 119 17.12 3.71 0.55
C SER A 119 16.48 4.86 -0.24
N VAL A 120 15.17 5.05 -0.04
CA VAL A 120 14.39 6.06 -0.78
C VAL A 120 13.54 6.89 0.18
N THR A 121 13.28 8.13 -0.19
CA THR A 121 12.32 9.00 0.49
C THR A 121 10.95 8.89 -0.17
N VAL A 122 9.89 8.90 0.64
CA VAL A 122 8.49 8.96 0.19
C VAL A 122 7.73 10.01 0.98
N ILE A 123 6.61 10.49 0.44
CA ILE A 123 5.71 11.43 1.10
C ILE A 123 4.41 10.71 1.42
N VAL A 124 4.14 10.48 2.70
CA VAL A 124 2.89 9.86 3.16
C VAL A 124 1.87 10.93 3.49
N THR A 125 0.64 10.72 3.03
CA THR A 125 -0.53 11.47 3.49
C THR A 125 -1.62 10.50 3.93
N THR A 126 -2.12 10.72 5.14
CA THR A 126 -3.17 9.93 5.77
C THR A 126 -4.48 10.72 5.83
N LEU A 127 -5.56 10.05 6.25
CA LEU A 127 -6.84 10.68 6.54
C LEU A 127 -7.07 10.84 8.06
N GLY A 128 -5.98 10.84 8.84
CA GLY A 128 -6.02 10.99 10.31
C GLY A 128 -6.26 9.71 11.10
N GLU A 129 -6.48 8.58 10.42
CA GLU A 129 -6.71 7.26 11.03
C GLU A 129 -5.87 6.20 10.30
N GLU A 130 -5.46 5.15 11.02
CA GLU A 130 -4.71 4.03 10.42
C GLU A 130 -5.57 3.27 9.39
N PHE A 131 -6.88 3.13 9.67
CA PHE A 131 -7.83 2.49 8.78
C PHE A 131 -9.21 3.15 8.93
N LEU A 132 -9.58 3.99 7.98
CA LEU A 132 -10.82 4.73 7.97
C LEU A 132 -12.00 3.78 7.67
N ARG A 133 -13.04 3.82 8.51
CA ARG A 133 -14.23 2.94 8.40
C ARG A 133 -15.51 3.72 8.22
N GLY A 134 -16.44 3.17 7.44
CA GLY A 134 -17.76 3.76 7.20
C GLY A 134 -17.73 5.03 6.35
N ALA A 135 -16.58 5.35 5.74
CA ALA A 135 -16.44 6.48 4.85
C ALA A 135 -16.93 6.14 3.44
N GLY A 136 -17.29 7.17 2.68
CA GLY A 136 -17.74 7.01 1.31
C GLY A 136 -17.58 8.29 0.52
N ALA A 137 -17.03 8.18 -0.68
CA ALA A 137 -16.97 9.27 -1.64
C ALA A 137 -17.29 8.76 -3.04
N ILE A 138 -18.03 9.57 -3.79
CA ILE A 138 -18.22 9.40 -5.24
C ILE A 138 -18.04 10.79 -5.86
N LEU A 139 -16.93 10.96 -6.58
CA LEU A 139 -16.49 12.22 -7.18
C LEU A 139 -16.54 12.09 -8.71
N PRO A 140 -17.22 12.99 -9.44
CA PRO A 140 -17.10 13.03 -10.89
C PRO A 140 -15.68 13.47 -11.29
N LEU A 141 -15.09 12.73 -12.23
CA LEU A 141 -13.80 13.03 -12.81
C LEU A 141 -13.99 13.34 -14.30
N SER A 142 -14.13 14.63 -14.62
CA SER A 142 -14.36 15.12 -15.99
C SER A 142 -13.05 15.39 -16.72
N ASP A 143 -13.08 15.24 -18.05
CA ASP A 143 -11.97 15.47 -18.96
C ASP A 143 -10.71 14.66 -18.56
N PHE A 144 -10.92 13.41 -18.17
CA PHE A 144 -9.86 12.47 -17.80
C PHE A 144 -10.23 11.02 -18.18
N PRO A 145 -9.29 10.20 -18.69
CA PRO A 145 -7.91 10.56 -19.02
C PRO A 145 -7.79 11.44 -20.26
N ASP A 146 -8.87 11.57 -21.04
CA ASP A 146 -8.93 12.34 -22.28
C ASP A 146 -10.03 13.42 -22.21
N PRO A 147 -9.90 14.55 -22.93
CA PRO A 147 -10.92 15.58 -23.00
C PRO A 147 -12.29 15.01 -23.44
N GLY A 148 -13.36 15.41 -22.75
CA GLY A 148 -14.73 14.92 -22.97
C GLY A 148 -15.05 13.58 -22.30
N ALA A 149 -14.05 12.85 -21.78
CA ALA A 149 -14.31 11.66 -20.98
C ALA A 149 -14.82 12.04 -19.58
N THR A 150 -15.79 11.30 -19.06
CA THR A 150 -16.19 11.39 -17.65
C THR A 150 -16.03 10.03 -17.00
N ARG A 151 -15.43 10.01 -15.81
CA ARG A 151 -15.28 8.86 -14.92
C ARG A 151 -15.80 9.22 -13.53
N LEU A 152 -15.84 8.23 -12.65
CA LEU A 152 -16.09 8.45 -11.23
C LEU A 152 -14.87 7.99 -10.43
N LEU A 153 -14.48 8.77 -9.42
CA LEU A 153 -13.59 8.34 -8.36
C LEU A 153 -14.44 7.87 -7.18
N ARG A 154 -14.15 6.69 -6.65
CA ARG A 154 -14.91 6.06 -5.57
C ARG A 154 -14.00 5.64 -4.44
N TRP A 155 -14.41 5.93 -3.21
CA TRP A 155 -13.70 5.44 -2.04
C TRP A 155 -13.77 3.92 -1.96
N SER A 156 -12.59 3.30 -1.84
CA SER A 156 -12.39 1.90 -1.53
C SER A 156 -11.86 1.80 -0.11
N GLU A 157 -12.74 1.44 0.83
CA GLU A 157 -12.36 1.26 2.24
C GLU A 157 -11.31 0.15 2.39
N ALA A 158 -11.43 -0.96 1.65
CA ALA A 158 -10.49 -2.07 1.76
C ALA A 158 -9.06 -1.70 1.30
N GLN A 159 -8.94 -0.82 0.30
CA GLN A 159 -7.65 -0.35 -0.21
C GLN A 159 -7.18 0.95 0.46
N GLN A 160 -8.06 1.58 1.25
CA GLN A 160 -7.85 2.93 1.81
C GLN A 160 -7.45 3.95 0.73
N ASN A 161 -8.06 3.86 -0.46
CA ASN A 161 -7.75 4.71 -1.62
C ASN A 161 -8.99 5.01 -2.48
N LEU A 162 -8.86 5.92 -3.44
CA LEU A 162 -9.88 6.21 -4.46
C LEU A 162 -9.64 5.40 -5.74
N GLU A 163 -10.64 4.63 -6.15
CA GLU A 163 -10.64 3.85 -7.39
C GLU A 163 -11.37 4.59 -8.52
N ILE A 164 -10.81 4.49 -9.73
CA ILE A 164 -11.48 4.95 -10.94
C ILE A 164 -12.53 3.91 -11.31
N SER A 165 -13.74 4.38 -11.64
CA SER A 165 -14.87 3.51 -11.94
C SER A 165 -15.77 4.10 -13.02
N VAL A 166 -16.56 3.20 -13.62
CA VAL A 166 -17.76 3.53 -14.39
C VAL A 166 -18.96 2.80 -13.83
N GLY A 167 -20.10 3.47 -13.80
CA GLY A 167 -21.38 2.84 -13.45
C GLY A 167 -21.47 2.29 -12.03
N ALA A 168 -22.22 1.21 -11.86
CA ALA A 168 -22.50 0.55 -10.59
C ALA A 168 -21.68 -0.73 -10.43
N ALA A 169 -21.36 -1.08 -9.19
CA ALA A 169 -20.67 -2.31 -8.84
C ALA A 169 -21.47 -3.51 -9.33
N GLN A 170 -20.79 -4.43 -10.01
CA GLN A 170 -21.35 -5.71 -10.42
C GLN A 170 -20.64 -6.82 -9.65
N GLY A 171 -21.42 -7.78 -9.15
CA GLY A 171 -20.87 -9.06 -8.72
C GLY A 171 -21.12 -9.42 -7.25
N GLY A 172 -20.42 -10.47 -6.86
CA GLY A 172 -20.46 -11.11 -5.55
C GLY A 172 -19.38 -12.17 -5.50
N GLY A 173 -19.50 -13.12 -4.59
CA GLY A 173 -18.50 -14.17 -4.41
C GLY A 173 -18.21 -14.42 -2.94
N PHE A 174 -17.23 -15.27 -2.70
CA PHE A 174 -16.73 -15.54 -1.36
C PHE A 174 -15.25 -15.18 -1.33
N SER A 175 -14.83 -14.56 -0.23
CA SER A 175 -13.51 -13.96 -0.11
C SER A 175 -12.60 -14.73 0.85
N GLY A 176 -12.86 -16.01 1.08
CA GLY A 176 -12.09 -16.80 2.04
C GLY A 176 -12.82 -18.03 2.56
N ILE A 177 -12.08 -18.78 3.39
CA ILE A 177 -12.57 -19.88 4.21
C ILE A 177 -12.42 -19.46 5.68
N PRO A 178 -13.50 -19.49 6.49
CA PRO A 178 -13.44 -18.98 7.86
C PRO A 178 -12.36 -19.63 8.72
N ASN A 179 -11.47 -18.80 9.29
CA ASN A 179 -10.33 -19.21 10.13
C ASN A 179 -9.23 -19.99 9.40
N GLU A 180 -9.22 -19.99 8.07
CA GLU A 180 -8.21 -20.70 7.29
C GLU A 180 -7.51 -19.75 6.30
N ALA A 181 -8.29 -19.00 5.51
CA ALA A 181 -7.74 -18.09 4.52
C ALA A 181 -8.71 -16.97 4.18
N GLN A 182 -8.19 -15.83 3.75
CA GLN A 182 -8.97 -14.66 3.39
C GLN A 182 -8.28 -13.89 2.26
N LEU A 183 -9.02 -13.64 1.18
CA LEU A 183 -8.73 -12.60 0.21
C LEU A 183 -9.27 -11.28 0.77
N GLU A 184 -8.39 -10.33 1.08
CA GLU A 184 -8.73 -9.03 1.65
C GLU A 184 -8.85 -7.96 0.56
N ASN A 185 -8.04 -8.06 -0.48
CA ASN A 185 -8.14 -7.22 -1.67
C ASN A 185 -7.97 -8.10 -2.91
N PRO A 186 -8.85 -7.99 -3.92
CA PRO A 186 -10.04 -7.15 -3.96
C PRO A 186 -11.23 -7.76 -3.18
N GLN A 187 -12.14 -6.91 -2.69
CA GLN A 187 -13.40 -7.35 -2.08
C GLN A 187 -14.47 -7.71 -3.13
N PRO A 188 -15.43 -8.60 -2.84
CA PRO A 188 -16.56 -8.89 -3.73
C PRO A 188 -17.34 -7.63 -4.11
N GLY A 189 -17.58 -7.44 -5.41
CA GLY A 189 -18.29 -6.28 -5.95
C GLY A 189 -17.50 -4.96 -5.87
N SER A 190 -16.20 -5.00 -5.56
CA SER A 190 -15.36 -3.80 -5.56
C SER A 190 -15.04 -3.30 -6.98
N PHE A 191 -14.57 -2.05 -7.05
CA PHE A 191 -14.03 -1.46 -8.27
C PHE A 191 -12.52 -1.57 -8.25
N GLN A 192 -11.92 -1.80 -9.42
CA GLN A 192 -10.46 -1.90 -9.58
C GLN A 192 -10.02 -1.07 -10.78
N SER A 193 -8.89 -0.37 -10.64
CA SER A 193 -8.32 0.44 -11.71
C SER A 193 -6.81 0.55 -11.57
N GLY A 194 -6.13 0.88 -12.67
CA GLY A 194 -4.69 1.12 -12.62
C GLY A 194 -3.87 -0.12 -12.24
N ILE A 195 -2.83 0.11 -11.45
CA ILE A 195 -2.00 -0.92 -10.85
C ILE A 195 -2.37 -1.00 -9.37
N GLY A 196 -2.87 -2.16 -8.94
CA GLY A 196 -3.40 -2.36 -7.59
C GLY A 196 -2.88 -3.63 -6.94
N ILE A 197 -3.05 -3.71 -5.62
CA ILE A 197 -2.65 -4.87 -4.83
C ILE A 197 -3.78 -5.89 -4.72
N ILE A 198 -3.45 -7.15 -4.92
CA ILE A 198 -4.22 -8.31 -4.48
C ILE A 198 -3.53 -8.81 -3.21
N SER A 199 -4.24 -8.88 -2.09
CA SER A 199 -3.65 -9.25 -0.80
C SER A 199 -4.61 -9.99 0.11
N GLY A 200 -4.04 -10.66 1.10
CA GLY A 200 -4.79 -11.42 2.09
C GLY A 200 -3.87 -12.23 2.98
N TRP A 201 -4.42 -13.31 3.55
CA TRP A 201 -3.68 -14.29 4.33
C TRP A 201 -4.21 -15.70 4.12
N ASP A 202 -3.36 -16.71 4.30
CA ASP A 202 -3.69 -18.13 4.28
C ASP A 202 -2.81 -18.85 5.31
N CYS A 203 -3.42 -19.53 6.27
CA CYS A 203 -2.71 -20.08 7.43
C CYS A 203 -1.82 -21.28 7.13
N ALA A 204 -2.01 -21.96 6.00
CA ALA A 204 -1.40 -23.29 5.80
C ALA A 204 -0.74 -23.48 4.44
N SER A 205 -1.11 -22.70 3.42
CA SER A 205 -0.60 -22.94 2.08
C SER A 205 0.84 -22.51 1.88
N GLU A 206 1.60 -23.37 1.19
CA GLU A 206 2.98 -23.08 0.79
C GLU A 206 3.01 -22.15 -0.42
N THR A 207 1.99 -22.25 -1.28
CA THR A 207 1.89 -21.47 -2.52
C THR A 207 0.54 -20.78 -2.61
N ILE A 208 0.56 -19.48 -2.95
CA ILE A 208 -0.63 -18.69 -3.24
C ILE A 208 -0.62 -18.30 -4.70
N GLU A 209 -1.68 -18.66 -5.42
CA GLU A 209 -1.83 -18.33 -6.84
C GLU A 209 -3.11 -17.53 -7.08
N ILE A 210 -3.04 -16.54 -7.97
CA ILE A 210 -4.17 -15.72 -8.40
C ILE A 210 -4.45 -15.98 -9.88
N SER A 211 -5.72 -16.17 -10.24
CA SER A 211 -6.19 -16.27 -11.62
C SER A 211 -7.29 -15.26 -11.90
N PHE A 212 -7.24 -14.68 -13.10
CA PHE A 212 -8.23 -13.75 -13.62
C PHE A 212 -9.03 -14.43 -14.72
N ASP A 213 -10.36 -14.45 -14.59
CA ASP A 213 -11.31 -15.02 -15.56
C ASP A 213 -11.02 -16.48 -15.97
N GLY A 214 -10.43 -17.25 -15.06
CA GLY A 214 -10.02 -18.64 -15.32
C GLY A 214 -8.79 -18.77 -16.24
N GLY A 215 -8.08 -17.67 -16.47
CA GLY A 215 -6.81 -17.64 -17.19
C GLY A 215 -5.65 -18.23 -16.38
N PRO A 216 -4.41 -18.02 -16.85
CA PRO A 216 -3.20 -18.49 -16.18
C PRO A 216 -3.15 -18.08 -14.70
N ARG A 217 -2.50 -18.92 -13.90
CA ARG A 217 -2.24 -18.67 -12.49
C ARG A 217 -0.93 -17.90 -12.35
N ILE A 218 -0.96 -16.87 -11.52
CA ILE A 218 0.17 -16.02 -11.19
C ILE A 218 0.44 -16.22 -9.71
N GLU A 219 1.66 -16.63 -9.38
CA GLU A 219 2.09 -16.79 -7.99
C GLU A 219 2.18 -15.42 -7.31
N ALA A 220 1.60 -15.32 -6.11
CA ALA A 220 1.69 -14.16 -5.24
C ALA A 220 2.84 -14.36 -4.25
N ALA A 221 3.50 -13.27 -3.85
CA ALA A 221 4.47 -13.32 -2.77
C ALA A 221 3.73 -13.66 -1.48
N SER A 222 4.16 -14.71 -0.79
CA SER A 222 3.51 -15.22 0.42
C SER A 222 4.56 -15.46 1.52
N GLY A 223 4.11 -15.48 2.77
CA GLY A 223 5.00 -15.49 3.93
C GLY A 223 5.41 -14.08 4.39
N THR A 224 4.48 -13.13 4.34
CA THR A 224 4.68 -11.85 5.03
C THR A 224 4.13 -11.93 6.45
N SER A 225 4.84 -11.33 7.40
CA SER A 225 4.44 -11.35 8.81
C SER A 225 3.15 -10.54 9.06
N ARG A 226 2.17 -11.20 9.68
CA ARG A 226 0.84 -10.72 10.04
C ARG A 226 0.57 -10.98 11.52
N GLY A 227 0.90 -10.01 12.36
CA GLY A 227 0.68 -10.13 13.82
C GLY A 227 -0.79 -10.32 14.20
N ASP A 228 -1.71 -9.82 13.39
CA ASP A 228 -3.16 -9.89 13.59
C ASP A 228 -3.73 -11.30 13.38
N THR A 229 -3.06 -12.15 12.60
CA THR A 229 -3.52 -13.51 12.30
C THR A 229 -3.01 -14.55 13.31
N LEU A 230 -2.10 -14.19 14.22
CA LEU A 230 -1.51 -15.12 15.21
C LEU A 230 -2.55 -15.94 15.98
N ARG A 231 -3.67 -15.33 16.37
CA ARG A 231 -4.73 -16.01 17.10
C ARG A 231 -5.50 -17.01 16.21
N VAL A 232 -5.55 -16.78 14.91
CA VAL A 232 -6.30 -17.57 13.92
C VAL A 232 -5.42 -18.68 13.35
N CYS A 233 -4.24 -18.33 12.83
CA CYS A 233 -3.33 -19.26 12.16
C CYS A 233 -2.38 -20.00 13.11
N GLY A 234 -2.10 -19.43 14.30
CA GLY A 234 -1.13 -19.98 15.23
C GLY A 234 0.31 -19.51 14.99
N ASP A 235 0.54 -18.80 13.89
CA ASP A 235 1.76 -18.07 13.54
C ASP A 235 1.42 -16.73 12.87
N THR A 236 2.44 -15.99 12.46
CA THR A 236 2.29 -14.72 11.74
C THR A 236 2.69 -14.84 10.27
N ASP A 237 3.25 -15.95 9.83
CA ASP A 237 3.92 -16.03 8.52
C ASP A 237 2.96 -16.50 7.41
N ASN A 238 1.90 -15.73 7.21
CA ASN A 238 0.73 -16.18 6.44
C ASN A 238 0.14 -15.09 5.54
N GLY A 239 0.74 -13.89 5.49
CA GLY A 239 0.29 -12.83 4.59
C GLY A 239 0.77 -13.04 3.16
N PHE A 240 -0.05 -12.64 2.17
CA PHE A 240 0.35 -12.63 0.76
C PHE A 240 0.01 -11.31 0.04
N GLY A 241 0.73 -11.06 -1.05
CA GLY A 241 0.58 -9.89 -1.91
C GLY A 241 0.99 -10.13 -3.36
N LEU A 242 0.20 -9.60 -4.29
CA LEU A 242 0.51 -9.53 -5.71
C LEU A 242 0.17 -8.13 -6.23
N LEU A 243 1.11 -7.46 -6.89
CA LEU A 243 0.83 -6.24 -7.63
C LEU A 243 0.38 -6.61 -9.04
N PHE A 244 -0.75 -6.08 -9.48
CA PHE A 244 -1.32 -6.41 -10.78
C PHE A 244 -1.80 -5.16 -11.51
N ASN A 245 -1.56 -5.12 -12.82
CA ASN A 245 -2.07 -4.07 -13.69
C ASN A 245 -3.47 -4.44 -14.19
N TRP A 246 -4.51 -3.89 -13.55
CA TRP A 246 -5.90 -4.13 -13.91
C TRP A 246 -6.24 -3.71 -15.33
N ASN A 247 -5.47 -2.78 -15.93
CA ASN A 247 -5.68 -2.37 -17.31
C ASN A 247 -5.50 -3.53 -18.33
N LEU A 248 -4.84 -4.62 -17.93
CA LEU A 248 -4.66 -5.82 -18.77
C LEU A 248 -5.95 -6.61 -19.01
N LEU A 249 -6.98 -6.41 -18.18
CA LEU A 249 -8.23 -7.18 -18.27
C LEU A 249 -9.28 -6.52 -19.18
N GLY A 250 -9.22 -5.19 -19.35
CA GLY A 250 -10.24 -4.41 -20.02
C GLY A 250 -11.34 -3.90 -19.09
N ASP A 251 -12.30 -3.16 -19.64
CA ASP A 251 -13.43 -2.61 -18.86
C ASP A 251 -14.50 -3.68 -18.61
N GLY A 252 -15.08 -3.68 -17.41
CA GLY A 252 -16.26 -4.49 -17.08
C GLY A 252 -16.05 -5.47 -15.92
N PRO A 253 -16.95 -6.45 -15.76
CA PRO A 253 -16.86 -7.42 -14.67
C PRO A 253 -15.79 -8.48 -14.95
N HIS A 254 -14.95 -8.75 -13.95
CA HIS A 254 -13.91 -9.79 -13.99
C HIS A 254 -13.98 -10.66 -12.74
N THR A 255 -13.59 -11.92 -12.87
CA THR A 255 -13.51 -12.88 -11.77
C THR A 255 -12.07 -13.02 -11.31
N VAL A 256 -11.82 -12.79 -10.02
CA VAL A 256 -10.53 -13.07 -9.36
C VAL A 256 -10.71 -14.33 -8.53
N THR A 257 -9.88 -15.34 -8.77
CA THR A 257 -9.86 -16.58 -7.99
C THR A 257 -8.50 -16.72 -7.32
N ALA A 258 -8.49 -16.91 -6.00
CA ALA A 258 -7.29 -17.20 -5.22
C ALA A 258 -7.24 -18.69 -4.85
N TYR A 259 -6.05 -19.27 -4.99
CA TYR A 259 -5.76 -20.67 -4.70
C TYR A 259 -4.66 -20.77 -3.64
N GLY A 260 -4.84 -21.67 -2.69
CA GLY A 260 -3.82 -22.15 -1.76
C GLY A 260 -3.49 -23.59 -2.11
N ASP A 261 -2.24 -23.88 -2.48
CA ASP A 261 -1.76 -25.19 -2.97
C ASP A 261 -2.67 -25.81 -4.03
N GLY A 262 -3.13 -24.96 -4.96
CA GLY A 262 -4.01 -25.32 -6.05
C GLY A 262 -5.49 -25.49 -5.70
N THR A 263 -5.88 -25.32 -4.43
CA THR A 263 -7.26 -25.35 -3.95
C THR A 263 -7.85 -23.95 -3.86
N VAL A 264 -9.03 -23.72 -4.41
CA VAL A 264 -9.70 -22.40 -4.35
C VAL A 264 -10.13 -22.10 -2.91
N PHE A 265 -9.64 -20.99 -2.34
CA PHE A 265 -10.14 -20.46 -1.06
C PHE A 265 -10.95 -19.16 -1.22
N ALA A 266 -10.81 -18.46 -2.35
CA ALA A 266 -11.62 -17.28 -2.66
C ALA A 266 -11.97 -17.20 -4.14
N ARG A 267 -13.17 -16.70 -4.44
CA ARG A 267 -13.60 -16.32 -5.79
C ARG A 267 -14.53 -15.13 -5.70
N VAL A 268 -14.11 -14.01 -6.28
CA VAL A 268 -14.82 -12.75 -6.23
C VAL A 268 -14.99 -12.16 -7.63
N THR A 269 -16.11 -11.50 -7.87
CA THR A 269 -16.31 -10.67 -9.05
C THR A 269 -16.06 -9.21 -8.70
N VAL A 270 -15.26 -8.54 -9.52
CA VAL A 270 -14.92 -7.11 -9.41
C VAL A 270 -15.32 -6.39 -10.69
N THR A 271 -15.42 -5.06 -10.65
CA THR A 271 -15.63 -4.24 -11.85
C THR A 271 -14.36 -3.44 -12.15
N VAL A 272 -13.72 -3.73 -13.28
CA VAL A 272 -12.51 -3.03 -13.74
C VAL A 272 -12.91 -1.82 -14.57
N THR A 273 -12.20 -0.72 -14.36
CA THR A 273 -12.23 0.46 -15.25
C THR A 273 -10.81 0.82 -15.65
N THR A 274 -10.57 0.78 -16.95
CA THR A 274 -9.28 1.09 -17.58
C THR A 274 -9.22 2.53 -18.06
N LEU A 275 -8.00 2.95 -18.38
CA LEU A 275 -7.72 4.25 -19.00
C LEU A 275 -7.50 4.14 -20.51
N GLY A 276 -7.95 3.05 -21.13
CA GLY A 276 -7.88 2.80 -22.57
C GLY A 276 -6.53 2.31 -23.10
N THR A 277 -5.49 2.27 -22.25
CA THR A 277 -4.19 1.62 -22.54
C THR A 277 -3.69 0.90 -21.30
N GLU A 278 -2.72 -0.01 -21.47
CA GLU A 278 -2.11 -0.76 -20.36
C GLU A 278 -1.33 0.14 -19.40
N PHE A 279 -0.68 1.19 -19.93
CA PHE A 279 0.04 2.18 -19.16
C PHE A 279 -0.01 3.52 -19.88
N ARG A 280 -0.31 4.59 -19.14
CA ARG A 280 -0.33 5.98 -19.62
C ARG A 280 0.91 6.71 -19.11
N GLN A 281 1.50 7.51 -19.99
CA GLN A 281 2.65 8.37 -19.69
C GLN A 281 2.29 9.83 -19.95
N ASP A 282 3.06 10.73 -19.34
CA ASP A 282 2.92 12.17 -19.39
C ASP A 282 1.52 12.69 -18.96
N LEU A 283 0.82 11.93 -18.12
CA LEU A 283 -0.43 12.34 -17.49
C LEU A 283 -0.14 13.04 -16.17
N SER A 284 -0.83 14.17 -15.96
CA SER A 284 -0.83 14.86 -14.67
C SER A 284 -2.21 15.43 -14.39
N ARG A 285 -2.72 15.15 -13.20
CA ARG A 285 -4.01 15.67 -12.75
C ARG A 285 -4.03 15.81 -11.23
N ARG A 286 -4.60 16.91 -10.75
CA ARG A 286 -4.92 17.13 -9.35
C ARG A 286 -6.41 17.29 -9.22
N GLU A 287 -6.96 16.68 -8.19
CA GLU A 287 -8.38 16.77 -7.88
C GLU A 287 -8.60 17.04 -6.40
N THR A 288 -9.81 17.47 -6.07
CA THR A 288 -10.26 17.63 -4.69
C THR A 288 -11.54 16.83 -4.50
N ALA A 289 -11.54 15.96 -3.50
CA ALA A 289 -12.74 15.34 -2.96
C ALA A 289 -13.27 16.24 -1.82
N PRO A 290 -14.32 17.05 -2.07
CA PRO A 290 -14.87 17.93 -1.05
C PRO A 290 -15.66 17.14 0.00
N ASP A 291 -15.70 17.66 1.23
CA ASP A 291 -16.44 17.06 2.35
C ASP A 291 -16.08 15.57 2.59
N PHE A 292 -14.80 15.22 2.39
CA PHE A 292 -14.22 13.88 2.58
C PHE A 292 -12.86 13.97 3.32
N PRO A 293 -12.59 13.12 4.32
CA PRO A 293 -13.35 11.92 4.74
C PRO A 293 -14.66 12.23 5.49
N GLU A 294 -14.80 13.43 6.00
CA GLU A 294 -15.98 13.90 6.72
C GLU A 294 -16.42 15.30 6.24
N VAL A 295 -17.68 15.65 6.54
CA VAL A 295 -18.25 16.94 6.16
C VAL A 295 -17.42 18.08 6.77
N GLY A 296 -17.01 19.04 5.93
CA GLY A 296 -16.16 20.15 6.35
C GLY A 296 -14.65 19.87 6.29
N THR A 297 -14.24 18.75 5.70
CA THR A 297 -12.85 18.47 5.32
C THR A 297 -12.75 18.21 3.82
N ASP A 298 -11.69 18.68 3.18
CA ASP A 298 -11.42 18.42 1.77
C ASP A 298 -10.16 17.57 1.63
N THR A 299 -10.21 16.56 0.79
CA THR A 299 -9.04 15.72 0.46
C THR A 299 -8.53 16.06 -0.92
N ARG A 300 -7.25 16.39 -1.05
CA ARG A 300 -6.57 16.54 -2.35
C ARG A 300 -5.96 15.23 -2.78
N ILE A 301 -6.16 14.92 -4.04
CA ILE A 301 -5.58 13.74 -4.66
C ILE A 301 -4.80 14.13 -5.91
N HIS A 302 -3.78 13.35 -6.19
CA HIS A 302 -2.88 13.54 -7.31
C HIS A 302 -2.80 12.27 -8.12
N TRP A 303 -2.82 12.40 -9.44
CA TRP A 303 -2.52 11.29 -10.33
C TRP A 303 -1.06 10.89 -10.19
N GLN A 304 -0.80 9.59 -9.98
CA GLN A 304 0.54 9.02 -9.91
C GLN A 304 0.70 7.96 -10.99
N GLU A 305 1.53 8.26 -11.99
CA GLU A 305 1.75 7.40 -13.15
C GLU A 305 2.29 6.02 -12.78
N ALA A 306 3.19 5.95 -11.80
CA ALA A 306 3.73 4.67 -11.34
C ALA A 306 2.64 3.71 -10.84
N HIS A 307 1.53 4.24 -10.33
CA HIS A 307 0.40 3.44 -9.84
C HIS A 307 -0.72 3.34 -10.87
N GLN A 308 -0.66 4.10 -11.96
CA GLN A 308 -1.79 4.32 -12.87
C GLN A 308 -3.10 4.63 -12.12
N ASN A 309 -2.99 5.35 -10.99
CA ASN A 309 -4.10 5.64 -10.09
C ASN A 309 -3.89 6.97 -9.35
N TYR A 310 -4.91 7.43 -8.63
CA TYR A 310 -4.81 8.57 -7.74
C TYR A 310 -4.25 8.16 -6.38
N VAL A 311 -3.47 9.07 -5.79
CA VAL A 311 -2.93 8.98 -4.43
C VAL A 311 -3.37 10.19 -3.62
N ILE A 312 -3.54 10.02 -2.32
CA ILE A 312 -3.89 11.11 -1.40
C ILE A 312 -2.64 11.97 -1.21
N SER A 313 -2.80 13.29 -1.34
CA SER A 313 -1.67 14.24 -1.33
C SER A 313 -1.83 15.40 -0.34
N ALA A 314 -3.04 15.61 0.19
CA ALA A 314 -3.27 16.44 1.38
C ALA A 314 -4.67 16.16 1.94
N ALA A 315 -4.82 16.25 3.27
CA ALA A 315 -6.11 16.43 3.95
C ALA A 315 -6.17 17.87 4.51
N LEU A 316 -7.24 18.60 4.23
CA LEU A 316 -7.37 20.02 4.58
C LEU A 316 -8.68 20.28 5.30
N ALA A 317 -8.62 20.96 6.45
CA ALA A 317 -9.83 21.54 7.04
C ALA A 317 -10.41 22.56 6.06
N THR A 318 -11.69 22.40 5.68
CA THR A 318 -12.31 23.30 4.71
C THR A 318 -12.43 24.68 5.36
N SER A 319 -11.58 25.62 4.95
CA SER A 319 -11.72 27.02 5.32
C SER A 319 -12.93 27.59 4.57
N ARG A 320 -14.14 27.33 5.08
CA ARG A 320 -15.31 28.09 4.65
C ARG A 320 -15.09 29.51 5.17
N LEU A 321 -14.53 30.40 4.33
CA LEU A 321 -14.84 31.81 4.45
C LEU A 321 -16.36 31.86 4.48
N ALA A 322 -16.92 32.13 5.66
CA ALA A 322 -18.34 32.28 5.84
C ALA A 322 -18.81 33.19 4.72
N ARG A 323 -19.65 32.68 3.82
CA ARG A 323 -20.35 33.51 2.86
C ARG A 323 -21.16 34.47 3.71
N VAL A 324 -20.61 35.66 3.95
CA VAL A 324 -21.32 36.79 4.55
C VAL A 324 -22.47 37.01 3.59
N HIS A 325 -23.64 36.47 3.95
CA HIS A 325 -24.86 36.89 3.31
C HIS A 325 -24.91 38.39 3.55
N PRO A 326 -24.98 39.23 2.52
CA PRO A 326 -25.28 40.63 2.75
C PRO A 326 -26.59 40.63 3.54
N VAL A 327 -26.51 41.13 4.78
CA VAL A 327 -27.71 41.39 5.57
C VAL A 327 -28.54 42.33 4.72
N ILE A 328 -29.64 41.83 4.17
CA ILE A 328 -30.66 42.66 3.56
C ILE A 328 -31.20 43.50 4.72
N THR A 329 -30.80 44.76 4.76
CA THR A 329 -31.37 45.75 5.67
C THR A 329 -32.88 45.78 5.43
N PRO A 330 -33.73 45.50 6.43
CA PRO A 330 -35.16 45.67 6.24
C PRO A 330 -35.46 47.16 6.00
N PRO A 331 -36.42 47.49 5.12
CA PRO A 331 -36.80 48.87 4.89
C PRO A 331 -37.31 49.48 6.21
N ALA A 332 -36.85 50.70 6.49
CA ALA A 332 -37.26 51.46 7.65
C ALA A 332 -38.78 51.67 7.65
N GLY A 333 -39.44 51.23 8.72
CA GLY A 333 -40.80 51.68 9.03
C GLY A 333 -41.77 50.60 9.48
N LEU A 334 -41.56 50.04 10.67
CA LEU A 334 -42.69 49.55 11.48
C LEU A 334 -42.47 49.90 12.94
N ARG A 335 -43.31 50.80 13.46
CA ARG A 335 -43.36 51.18 14.87
C ARG A 335 -44.01 50.04 15.67
N ILE A 336 -43.26 49.48 16.61
CA ILE A 336 -43.78 48.54 17.61
C ILE A 336 -44.32 49.38 18.80
N PRO A 337 -45.56 49.19 19.27
CA PRO A 337 -46.08 49.87 20.46
C PRO A 337 -45.50 49.25 21.75
N PRO A 338 -45.37 50.02 22.85
CA PRO A 338 -44.74 49.55 24.07
C PRO A 338 -45.60 48.54 24.83
N LEU A 339 -44.94 47.52 25.39
CA LEU A 339 -45.56 46.50 26.25
C LEU A 339 -46.15 47.11 27.54
N ALA A 340 -47.34 46.64 27.90
CA ALA A 340 -48.00 46.96 29.17
C ALA A 340 -47.32 46.27 30.36
N PRO A 341 -47.32 46.88 31.56
CA PRO A 341 -46.70 46.30 32.76
C PRO A 341 -47.55 45.18 33.38
N PRO A 342 -46.93 44.26 34.14
CA PRO A 342 -47.61 43.09 34.70
C PRO A 342 -48.57 43.45 35.84
N ARG A 343 -49.74 42.78 35.88
CA ARG A 343 -50.72 42.88 36.96
C ARG A 343 -50.23 42.14 38.21
N SER A 344 -50.33 42.81 39.36
CA SER A 344 -50.10 42.26 40.69
C SER A 344 -51.13 41.20 41.06
N GLU A 345 -50.67 40.01 41.47
CA GLU A 345 -51.51 39.02 42.15
C GLU A 345 -51.82 39.49 43.58
N ARG A 346 -53.12 39.51 43.93
CA ARG A 346 -53.63 39.58 45.29
C ARG A 346 -54.36 38.26 45.58
N GLY A 347 -53.79 37.44 46.46
CA GLY A 347 -54.61 36.59 47.35
C GLY A 347 -55.26 37.45 48.45
N PRO A 348 -55.96 36.90 49.47
CA PRO A 348 -56.01 35.49 49.90
C PRO A 348 -57.40 35.00 50.38
N SER A 349 -57.42 33.82 51.03
CA SER A 349 -58.41 33.29 52.02
C SER A 349 -59.52 32.37 51.48
N ARG A 350 -59.94 31.27 52.12
CA ARG A 350 -59.60 30.58 53.39
C ARG A 350 -60.32 29.20 53.42
N LEU A 351 -59.67 28.22 54.06
CA LEU A 351 -60.13 27.18 55.04
C LEU A 351 -61.34 26.23 54.85
N CYS A 352 -61.14 25.06 55.48
CA CYS A 352 -62.01 23.96 55.95
C CYS A 352 -61.88 22.65 55.13
N SER A 353 -61.57 21.47 55.69
CA SER A 353 -61.34 20.97 57.07
C SER A 353 -60.37 19.80 57.01
#